data_AF-A0A4Y2PWM2-F1
#
_entry.id   AF-A0A4Y2PWM2-F1
#
_cell.length_a   1.000
_cell.length_b   1.000
_cell.length_c   1.000
_cell.angle_alpha   90.00
_cell.angle_beta   90.00
_cell.angle_gamma   90.00
#
_symmetry.space_group_name_H-M   'P 1'
#
loop_
_entity.id
_entity.type
_entity.pdbx_description
1 polymer ?
#
loop_
_entity_poly.entity_id
_entity_poly.type
_entity_poly.pdbx_seq_one_letter_code
_entity_poly.pdbx_strand_id
1 'polypeptide(L)'
;HQVFTTCKQKTTRTILLRSSLLFFDHPPYSPDLAPSDFHLFLKLKEFLGGKRFGSDEELRNAMATWFNELAAEEYGMGILKLVERYDKCLNVGGDYVGK
;
A
#
# COMPACT_ATOMS: atom_id res chain seq x y z
N HIS A 1 15.35 22.45 -0.48
CA HIS A 1 14.27 21.43 -0.43
C HIS A 1 14.63 20.12 -1.16
N GLN A 2 15.27 20.15 -2.33
CA GLN A 2 15.71 18.92 -3.08
C GLN A 2 16.85 18.10 -2.44
N VAL A 3 17.69 18.70 -1.61
CA VAL A 3 18.83 17.98 -0.97
C VAL A 3 18.36 17.02 0.13
N PHE A 4 17.24 17.35 0.81
CA PHE A 4 16.67 16.51 1.86
C PHE A 4 15.95 15.27 1.31
N THR A 5 15.30 15.38 0.15
CA THR A 5 14.61 14.25 -0.49
C THR A 5 15.61 13.22 -1.03
N THR A 6 16.72 13.65 -1.63
CA THR A 6 17.77 12.76 -2.16
C THR A 6 18.60 12.09 -1.07
N CYS A 7 18.84 12.75 0.07
CA CYS A 7 19.56 12.16 1.21
C CYS A 7 18.76 11.02 1.86
N LYS A 8 17.45 11.21 2.11
CA LYS A 8 16.60 10.13 2.63
C LYS A 8 16.52 8.95 1.66
N GLN A 9 16.33 9.20 0.35
CA GLN A 9 16.29 8.13 -0.66
C GLN A 9 17.58 7.28 -0.72
N LYS A 10 18.75 7.91 -0.61
CA LYS A 10 20.04 7.20 -0.63
C LYS A 10 20.23 6.31 0.61
N THR A 11 19.90 6.81 1.80
CA THR A 11 20.01 6.02 3.04
C THR A 11 19.06 4.83 3.05
N THR A 12 17.81 5.00 2.57
CA THR A 12 16.83 3.92 2.47
C THR A 12 17.28 2.82 1.52
N ARG A 13 17.87 3.15 0.35
CA ARG A 13 18.41 2.15 -0.58
C ARG A 13 19.55 1.33 0.03
N THR A 14 20.44 1.95 0.81
CA THR A 14 21.54 1.26 1.49
C THR A 14 21.06 0.25 2.54
N ILE A 15 19.99 0.57 3.27
CA ILE A 15 19.39 -0.35 4.25
C ILE A 15 18.69 -1.50 3.54
N LEU A 16 17.97 -1.24 2.43
CA LEU A 16 17.31 -2.29 1.65
C LEU A 16 18.29 -3.28 1.04
N LEU A 17 19.38 -2.81 0.42
CA LEU A 17 20.43 -3.67 -0.13
C LEU A 17 21.10 -4.57 0.92
N ARG A 18 21.13 -4.12 2.19
CA ARG A 18 21.61 -4.93 3.32
C ARG A 18 20.61 -5.98 3.82
N SER A 19 19.32 -5.79 3.55
CA SER A 19 18.23 -6.64 4.05
C SER A 19 17.84 -7.79 3.11
N SER A 20 18.55 -7.99 2.00
CA SER A 20 18.25 -9.04 1.00
C SER A 20 16.83 -8.98 0.39
N LEU A 21 16.10 -7.88 0.61
CA LEU A 21 14.75 -7.70 0.08
C LEU A 21 14.84 -7.38 -1.42
N LEU A 22 14.11 -8.14 -2.23
CA LEU A 22 13.99 -7.88 -3.66
C LEU A 22 13.27 -6.54 -3.89
N PHE A 23 13.87 -5.68 -4.69
CA PHE A 23 13.26 -4.43 -5.11
C PHE A 23 12.23 -4.72 -6.21
N PHE A 24 10.97 -4.38 -5.96
CA PHE A 24 9.95 -4.41 -6.98
C PHE A 24 9.88 -3.04 -7.64
N ASP A 25 10.18 -2.96 -8.93
CA ASP A 25 10.14 -1.70 -9.67
C ASP A 25 8.71 -1.17 -9.70
N HIS A 26 8.50 -0.06 -9.00
CA HIS A 26 7.20 0.59 -8.91
C HIS A 26 7.18 1.85 -9.78
N PRO A 27 6.31 1.91 -10.80
CA PRO A 27 6.19 3.09 -11.64
C PRO A 27 5.75 4.33 -10.82
N PRO A 28 6.20 5.53 -11.23
CA PRO A 28 5.81 6.76 -10.54
C PRO A 28 4.31 7.00 -10.68
N TYR A 29 3.67 7.42 -9.58
CA TYR A 29 2.25 7.78 -9.52
C TYR A 29 1.27 6.64 -9.87
N SER A 30 1.58 5.38 -9.53
CA SER A 30 0.73 4.22 -9.82
C SER A 30 0.10 3.58 -8.56
N PRO A 31 -0.78 4.29 -7.84
CA PRO A 31 -1.47 3.73 -6.67
C PRO A 31 -2.39 2.54 -7.02
N ASP A 32 -2.80 2.42 -8.29
CA ASP A 32 -3.52 1.28 -8.84
C ASP A 32 -2.69 -0.01 -8.87
N LEU A 33 -1.36 0.09 -8.81
CA LEU A 33 -0.43 -1.03 -8.73
C LEU A 33 0.14 -1.26 -7.32
N ALA A 34 -0.37 -0.54 -6.31
CA ALA A 34 0.04 -0.72 -4.92
C ALA A 34 -1.09 -1.43 -4.13
N PRO A 35 -0.90 -2.71 -3.70
CA PRO A 35 -1.92 -3.45 -2.96
C PRO A 35 -2.40 -2.75 -1.69
N SER A 36 -1.54 -1.97 -1.05
CA SER A 36 -1.92 -1.11 0.07
C SER A 36 -2.99 -0.10 -0.34
N ASP A 37 -2.81 0.61 -1.45
CA ASP A 37 -3.66 1.72 -1.86
C ASP A 37 -4.97 1.24 -2.49
N PHE A 38 -4.92 0.18 -3.31
CA PHE A 38 -6.10 -0.28 -4.02
C PHE A 38 -6.92 -1.34 -3.29
N HIS A 39 -6.38 -1.97 -2.24
CA HIS A 39 -7.08 -3.04 -1.52
C HIS A 39 -7.18 -2.75 -0.03
N LEU A 40 -6.05 -2.70 0.67
CA LEU A 40 -6.03 -2.61 2.14
C LEU A 40 -6.61 -1.29 2.65
N PHE A 41 -6.14 -0.16 2.12
CA PHE A 41 -6.59 1.17 2.53
C PHE A 41 -8.01 1.49 2.07
N LEU A 42 -8.51 0.84 1.03
CA LEU A 42 -9.93 0.96 0.69
C LEU A 42 -10.81 0.39 1.80
N LYS A 43 -10.54 -0.84 2.21
CA LYS A 43 -11.29 -1.49 3.29
C LYS A 43 -11.11 -0.76 4.63
N LEU A 44 -9.89 -0.28 4.91
CA LEU A 44 -9.65 0.52 6.09
C LEU A 44 -10.46 1.82 6.06
N LYS A 45 -10.54 2.50 4.91
CA LYS A 45 -11.34 3.71 4.75
C LYS A 45 -12.83 3.42 4.95
N GLU A 46 -13.34 2.29 4.47
CA GLU A 46 -14.71 1.84 4.74
C GLU A 46 -14.93 1.61 6.24
N PHE A 47 -14.00 0.95 6.92
CA PHE A 47 -14.07 0.72 8.37
C PHE A 47 -14.04 2.03 9.19
N LEU A 48 -13.20 2.98 8.77
CA LEU A 48 -13.09 4.30 9.42
C LEU A 48 -14.24 5.24 9.04
N GLY A 49 -14.98 4.92 7.98
CA GLY A 49 -16.07 5.73 7.45
C GLY A 49 -17.13 6.04 8.51
N GLY A 50 -17.35 7.33 8.77
CA GLY A 50 -18.37 7.80 9.72
C GLY A 50 -18.02 7.63 11.20
N LYS A 51 -16.86 7.05 11.54
CA LYS A 51 -16.40 6.95 12.93
C LYS A 51 -15.75 8.25 13.38
N ARG A 52 -15.99 8.65 14.63
CA ARG A 52 -15.29 9.73 15.30
C ARG A 52 -14.56 9.14 16.50
N PHE A 53 -13.28 9.44 16.61
CA PHE A 53 -12.45 9.02 17.73
C PHE A 53 -12.15 10.26 18.58
N GLY A 54 -12.22 10.12 19.90
CA GLY A 54 -11.92 11.19 20.85
C GLY A 54 -10.43 11.38 21.12
N SER A 55 -9.59 10.41 20.72
CA SER A 55 -8.13 10.48 20.88
C SER A 55 -7.39 9.62 19.85
N ASP A 56 -6.10 9.91 19.68
CA ASP A 56 -5.19 9.11 18.85
C ASP A 56 -5.03 7.68 19.39
N GLU A 57 -5.11 7.50 20.71
CA GLU A 57 -5.02 6.19 21.35
C GLU A 57 -6.23 5.32 21.02
N GLU A 58 -7.43 5.92 21.03
CA GLU A 58 -8.65 5.24 20.62
C GLU A 58 -8.59 4.83 19.14
N LEU A 59 -8.11 5.73 18.27
CA LEU A 59 -7.91 5.43 16.84
C LEU A 59 -6.90 4.29 16.65
N ARG A 60 -5.77 4.32 17.36
CA ARG A 60 -4.74 3.28 17.30
C ARG A 60 -5.29 1.92 17.71
N ASN A 61 -6.03 1.86 18.82
CA ASN A 61 -6.63 0.61 19.30
C ASN A 61 -7.67 0.08 18.32
N ALA A 62 -8.54 0.95 17.77
CA ALA A 62 -9.53 0.55 16.77
C ALA A 62 -8.87 0.00 15.49
N MET A 63 -7.80 0.62 15.01
CA MET A 63 -7.04 0.11 13.86
C MET A 63 -6.36 -1.22 14.18
N ALA A 64 -5.73 -1.36 15.35
CA ALA A 64 -5.06 -2.58 15.76
C ALA A 64 -6.05 -3.77 15.82
N THR A 65 -7.21 -3.56 16.45
CA THR A 65 -8.29 -4.55 16.47
C THR A 65 -8.73 -4.92 15.05
N TRP A 66 -8.97 -3.93 14.18
CA TRP A 66 -9.38 -4.17 12.81
C TRP A 66 -8.34 -5.00 12.02
N PHE A 67 -7.04 -4.69 12.16
CA PHE A 67 -5.99 -5.46 11.51
C PHE A 67 -5.88 -6.90 12.02
N ASN A 68 -6.17 -7.12 13.31
CA ASN A 68 -6.18 -8.45 13.92
C ASN A 68 -7.41 -9.29 13.51
N GLU A 69 -8.54 -8.63 13.26
CA GLU A 69 -9.78 -9.27 12.80
C GLU A 69 -9.79 -9.49 11.28
N LEU A 70 -8.93 -8.79 10.54
CA LEU A 70 -8.85 -8.92 9.09
C LEU A 70 -8.37 -10.33 8.71
N ALA A 71 -9.19 -11.05 7.96
CA ALA A 71 -8.92 -12.42 7.54
C ALA A 71 -7.61 -12.50 6.72
N ALA A 72 -6.82 -13.56 6.93
CA ALA A 72 -5.57 -13.77 6.21
C ALA A 72 -5.78 -13.83 4.69
N GLU A 73 -6.93 -14.35 4.27
CA GLU A 73 -7.40 -14.43 2.90
C GLU A 73 -7.52 -13.05 2.24
N GLU A 74 -7.84 -12.00 2.99
CA GLU A 74 -7.93 -10.63 2.45
C GLU A 74 -6.57 -10.10 2.03
N TYR A 75 -5.53 -10.33 2.84
CA TYR A 75 -4.17 -10.01 2.44
C TYR A 75 -3.77 -10.81 1.19
N GLY A 76 -4.09 -12.11 1.14
CA GLY A 76 -3.84 -12.96 -0.02
C GLY A 76 -4.54 -12.45 -1.29
N MET A 77 -5.81 -12.07 -1.19
CA MET A 77 -6.57 -11.51 -2.31
C MET A 77 -5.99 -10.20 -2.82
N GLY A 78 -5.53 -9.31 -1.93
CA GLY A 78 -4.85 -8.07 -2.34
C GLY A 78 -3.59 -8.33 -3.16
N ILE A 79 -2.79 -9.33 -2.76
CA ILE A 79 -1.59 -9.74 -3.50
C ILE A 79 -1.95 -10.43 -4.82
N LEU A 80 -2.95 -11.30 -4.86
CA LEU A 80 -3.36 -11.97 -6.10
C LEU A 80 -3.91 -10.98 -7.14
N LYS A 81 -4.71 -10.00 -6.70
CA LYS A 81 -5.22 -8.91 -7.55
C LYS A 81 -4.11 -8.05 -8.15
N LEU A 82 -2.92 -8.04 -7.55
CA LEU A 82 -1.76 -7.36 -8.12
C LEU A 82 -1.39 -7.94 -9.48
N VAL A 83 -1.39 -9.27 -9.60
CA VAL A 83 -1.04 -9.98 -10.84
C VAL A 83 -2.00 -9.60 -11.97
N GLU A 84 -3.30 -9.64 -11.70
CA GLU A 84 -4.36 -9.26 -12.65
C GLU A 84 -4.23 -7.79 -13.11
N ARG A 85 -3.86 -6.90 -12.19
CA ARG A 85 -3.70 -5.48 -12.50
C ARG A 85 -2.46 -5.19 -13.32
N TYR A 86 -1.36 -5.90 -13.08
CA TYR A 86 -0.18 -5.82 -13.93
C TYR A 86 -0.48 -6.28 -15.35
N ASP A 87 -1.19 -7.39 -15.51
CA ASP A 87 -1.63 -7.87 -16.83
C ASP A 87 -2.51 -6.82 -17.53
N LYS A 88 -3.50 -6.26 -16.82
CA LYS A 88 -4.35 -5.21 -17.36
C LYS A 88 -3.57 -3.94 -17.75
N CYS A 89 -2.63 -3.50 -16.92
CA CYS A 89 -1.77 -2.35 -17.17
C CYS A 89 -0.94 -2.54 -18.45
N LEU A 90 -0.36 -3.74 -18.64
CA LEU A 90 0.37 -4.08 -19.87
C LEU A 90 -0.54 -4.06 -21.10
N ASN A 91 -1.76 -4.61 -20.98
CA ASN A 91 -2.73 -4.67 -22.07
C ASN A 91 -3.28 -3.29 -22.50
N VAL A 92 -3.28 -2.30 -21.61
CA VAL A 92 -3.66 -0.91 -21.94
C VAL A 92 -2.46 -0.01 -22.26
N GLY A 93 -1.26 -0.59 -22.48
CA GLY A 93 -0.07 0.17 -22.85
C GLY A 93 0.51 1.04 -21.73
N GLY A 94 0.26 0.69 -20.46
CA GLY A 94 0.74 1.42 -19.30
C GLY A 94 -0.20 2.49 -18.75
N ASP A 95 -1.41 2.62 -19.32
CA ASP A 95 -2.46 3.51 -18.79
C ASP A 95 -3.05 3.02 -17.46
N TYR A 96 -3.68 3.94 -16.73
CA TYR A 96 -4.26 3.70 -15.41
C TYR A 96 -5.30 2.57 -15.42
N VAL A 97 -5.18 1.67 -14.46
CA VAL A 97 -6.14 0.59 -14.25
C VAL A 97 -7.20 1.04 -13.24
N GLY A 98 -8.43 1.25 -13.73
CA GLY A 98 -9.59 1.55 -12.89
C GLY A 98 -9.88 0.47 -11.84
N LYS A 99 -10.54 0.89 -10.75
CA LYS A 99 -11.01 0.00 -9.68
C LYS A 99 -12.18 -0.87 -10.12
#